data_AF-A0A954ZSL5-F1
#
_entry.id   AF-A0A954ZSL5-F1
#
_cell.length_a   1.000
_cell.length_b   1.000
_cell.length_c   1.000
_cell.angle_alpha   90.00
_cell.angle_beta   90.00
_cell.angle_gamma   90.00
#
_symmetry.space_group_name_H-M   'P 1'
#
loop_
_entity.id
_entity.type
_entity.pdbx_description
1 polymer ?
#
loop_
_entity_poly.entity_id
_entity_poly.type
_entity_poly.pdbx_seq_one_letter_code
_entity_poly.pdbx_strand_id
1 'polypeptide(L)' 'MSKQDEKFSFEAEVVEALPNAMFKVRLPNEQKTEVLAYVSGKMRMHYIR' A
#
# COMPACT_ATOMS: atom_id res chain seq x y z
N MET A 1 3.58 -6.07 -25.81
CA MET A 1 3.78 -6.73 -24.50
C MET A 1 2.67 -6.25 -23.58
N SER A 2 1.53 -6.92 -23.60
CA SER A 2 0.29 -6.48 -22.95
C SER A 2 0.10 -7.35 -21.71
N LYS A 3 0.75 -6.99 -20.59
CA LYS A 3 0.53 -7.68 -19.32
C LYS A 3 -0.67 -7.01 -18.66
N GLN A 4 -1.78 -7.72 -18.73
CA GLN A 4 -3.06 -7.42 -18.11
C GLN A 4 -2.84 -7.16 -16.61
N ASP A 5 -2.82 -5.89 -16.24
CA ASP A 5 -2.73 -5.38 -14.87
C ASP A 5 -4.13 -5.48 -14.24
N GLU A 6 -4.59 -6.68 -13.90
CA GLU A 6 -5.71 -6.82 -12.97
C GLU A 6 -5.23 -6.51 -11.55
N LYS A 7 -5.02 -5.21 -11.31
CA LYS A 7 -4.67 -4.66 -10.01
C LYS A 7 -5.96 -4.41 -9.25
N PHE A 8 -6.23 -5.23 -8.25
CA PHE A 8 -7.28 -4.93 -7.29
C PHE A 8 -6.87 -3.77 -6.40
N SER A 9 -7.72 -2.76 -6.34
CA SER A 9 -7.55 -1.58 -5.50
C SER A 9 -8.50 -1.72 -4.31
N PHE A 10 -7.95 -1.63 -3.10
CA PHE A 10 -8.72 -1.65 -1.88
C PHE A 10 -8.32 -0.45 -1.02
N GLU A 11 -9.29 0.08 -0.28
CA GLU A 11 -9.02 1.07 0.75
C GLU A 11 -8.58 0.35 2.02
N ALA A 12 -7.54 0.85 2.66
CA ALA A 12 -6.98 0.31 3.91
C ALA A 12 -6.53 1.46 4.81
N GLU A 13 -6.51 1.23 6.12
CA GLU A 13 -6.10 2.23 7.09
C GLU A 13 -4.62 2.05 7.46
N VAL A 14 -3.84 3.14 7.47
CA VAL A 14 -2.43 3.10 7.90
C VAL A 14 -2.37 3.04 9.42
N VAL A 15 -1.77 1.98 9.97
CA VAL A 15 -1.65 1.77 11.42
C VAL A 15 -0.29 2.22 11.93
N GLU A 16 0.80 1.88 11.22
CA GLU A 16 2.15 2.26 11.61
C GLU A 16 3.01 2.62 10.38
N ALA A 17 3.82 3.67 10.53
CA ALA A 17 4.84 4.04 9.56
C ALA A 17 6.19 3.40 9.97
N LEU A 18 6.76 2.59 9.08
CA LEU A 18 8.03 1.91 9.29
C LEU A 18 9.17 2.63 8.55
N PRO A 19 10.42 2.48 9.02
CA PRO A 19 11.59 2.96 8.27
C PRO A 19 11.64 2.34 6.86
N ASN A 20 12.18 3.07 5.89
CA ASN A 20 12.24 2.74 4.45
C ASN A 20 10.95 2.95 3.64
N ALA A 21 10.04 3.82 4.10
CA ALA A 21 8.77 4.12 3.43
C ALA A 21 7.93 2.84 3.22
N MET A 22 7.90 2.01 4.27
CA MET A 22 6.98 0.90 4.41
C MET A 22 5.90 1.30 5.41
N PHE A 23 4.69 0.82 5.20
CA PHE A 23 3.54 1.13 6.02
C PHE A 23 2.85 -0.18 6.41
N LYS A 24 2.57 -0.35 7.69
CA LYS A 24 1.60 -1.37 8.10
C LYS A 24 0.22 -0.81 7.83
N VAL A 25 -0.50 -1.47 6.94
CA VAL A 25 -1.89 -1.12 6.65
C VAL A 25 -2.80 -2.23 7.14
N ARG A 26 -3.93 -1.86 7.72
CA ARG A 26 -4.99 -2.76 8.16
C ARG A 26 -6.08 -2.73 7.10
N LEU A 27 -6.36 -3.90 6.53
CA LEU A 27 -7.49 -4.03 5.60
C LEU A 27 -8.80 -4.01 6.40
N PRO A 28 -9.86 -3.38 5.86
CA PRO A 28 -11.18 -3.33 6.49
C PRO A 28 -11.97 -4.63 6.37
N ASN A 29 -11.46 -5.63 5.64
CA ASN A 29 -12.12 -6.92 5.49
C ASN A 29 -12.19 -7.66 6.84
N GLU A 30 -13.13 -8.62 6.94
CA GLU A 30 -13.54 -9.31 8.19
C GLU A 30 -12.39 -9.89 9.04
N GLN A 31 -11.26 -10.18 8.40
CA GLN A 31 -10.01 -10.51 9.07
C GLN A 31 -9.17 -9.23 9.11
N LYS A 32 -9.05 -8.61 10.29
CA LYS A 32 -8.19 -7.46 10.61
C LYS A 32 -6.70 -7.81 10.44
N THR A 33 -6.32 -8.25 9.25
CA THR A 33 -4.98 -8.68 8.91
C THR A 33 -4.16 -7.44 8.60
N GLU A 34 -3.06 -7.30 9.32
CA GLU A 34 -2.06 -6.26 9.07
C GLU A 34 -1.13 -6.74 7.96
N VAL A 35 -1.00 -5.93 6.92
CA VAL A 35 -0.08 -6.21 5.81
C VAL A 35 0.95 -5.10 5.68
N LEU A 36 2.15 -5.51 5.27
CA LEU A 36 3.22 -4.61 4.90
C LEU A 36 2.99 -4.09 3.48
N ALA A 37 2.71 -2.80 3.35
CA ALA A 37 2.64 -2.09 2.10
C ALA A 37 3.89 -1.23 1.89
N TYR A 38 4.25 -0.99 0.63
CA TYR A 38 5.32 -0.08 0.25
C TYR A 38 4.76 1.05 -0.62
N VAL A 39 5.42 2.21 -0.57
CA VAL A 39 5.02 3.37 -1.36
C VAL A 39 5.20 3.09 -2.86
N SER A 40 4.19 3.47 -3.64
CA SER A 40 4.27 3.43 -5.10
C SER A 40 5.45 4.27 -5.62
N GLY A 41 6.18 3.75 -6.61
CA GLY A 41 7.31 4.47 -7.22
C GLY A 41 6.93 5.86 -7.73
N LYS A 42 5.69 6.07 -8.18
CA LYS A 42 5.21 7.39 -8.59
C LYS A 42 5.13 8.38 -7.43
N MET A 43 4.73 7.94 -6.23
CA MET A 43 4.69 8.81 -5.05
C MET A 43 6.10 9.24 -4.62
N ARG A 44 7.08 8.34 -4.74
CA ARG A 44 8.50 8.67 -4.49
C ARG A 44 9.03 9.72 -5.48
N MET A 45 8.69 9.60 -6.77
CA MET A 45 9.14 10.56 -7.78
C MET A 45 8.54 11.96 -7.60
N HIS A 46 7.28 12.04 -7.16
CA HIS A 46 6.58 13.31 -6.95
C HIS A 46 6.73 13.85 -5.53
N TYR A 47 7.60 13.25 -4.70
CA TYR A 47 7.81 13.63 -3.30
C TYR A 47 6.51 13.80 -2.50
N ILE A 48 5.53 12.92 -2.76
CA ILE A 48 4.24 12.92 -2.07
C ILE A 48 4.47 12.44 -0.64
N ARG A 49 4.07 13.27 0.34
CA ARG A 49 4.15 12.97 1.77
C ARG A 49 2.87 12.33 2.26
#